data_AF-A0ABD5GHG3-F1
#
_entry.id   AF-A0ABD5GHG3-F1
#
_cell.length_a   1.000
_cell.length_b   1.000
_cell.length_c   1.000
_cell.angle_alpha   90.00
_cell.angle_beta   90.00
_cell.angle_gamma   90.00
#
_symmetry.space_group_name_H-M   'P 1'
#
loop_
_entity.id
_entity.type
_entity.pdbx_description
1 polymer ?
#
loop_
_entity_poly.entity_id
_entity_poly.type
_entity_poly.pdbx_seq_one_letter_code
_entity_poly.pdbx_strand_id
1 'polypeptide(L)'
;MSRRTRFACALLLLTSLPLAAAPAPTAPAAPPHAAFLPPDDAGLRSEQPDQQVLLQVVDFSVTLGNQRQSSQQPIPITTPTLVKLRAKPVSKAAKPGDLSTVLIHFEADGKSLKKAAYDAESRTLTLNYPLSQYRLVLDLLRNGGPIYCQFLSYPNGHVWADLHLGPVRVR
;
A
#
# COMPACT_ATOMS: atom_id res chain seq x y z
N MET A 1 63.79 27.35 0.25
CA MET A 1 63.37 26.10 0.92
C MET A 1 63.46 24.93 -0.07
N SER A 2 64.20 23.88 0.27
CA SER A 2 64.57 22.79 -0.64
C SER A 2 63.37 21.92 -1.05
N ARG A 3 63.37 21.39 -2.28
CA ARG A 3 62.34 20.47 -2.80
C ARG A 3 62.09 19.27 -1.87
N ARG A 4 63.06 18.89 -1.04
CA ARG A 4 62.95 17.80 -0.06
C ARG A 4 61.96 18.10 1.08
N THR A 5 61.81 19.37 1.48
CA THR A 5 60.91 19.76 2.58
C THR A 5 59.44 19.72 2.17
N ARG A 6 59.15 19.95 0.88
CA ARG A 6 57.78 19.90 0.32
C ARG A 6 57.25 18.46 0.21
N PHE A 7 58.12 17.50 -0.07
CA PHE A 7 57.74 16.07 -0.13
C PHE A 7 57.42 15.50 1.26
N ALA A 8 58.13 15.93 2.31
CA ALA A 8 57.88 15.48 3.68
C ALA A 8 56.49 15.93 4.20
N CYS A 9 56.06 17.15 3.87
CA CYS A 9 54.73 17.64 4.24
C CYS A 9 53.60 16.90 3.51
N ALA A 10 53.81 16.51 2.24
CA ALA A 10 52.82 15.76 1.47
C ALA A 10 52.59 14.34 2.02
N LEU A 11 53.64 13.71 2.58
CA LEU A 11 53.53 12.37 3.15
C LEU A 11 52.80 12.37 4.51
N LEU A 12 52.97 13.42 5.32
CA LEU A 12 52.29 13.57 6.61
C LEU A 12 50.78 13.88 6.50
N LEU A 13 50.34 14.47 5.38
CA LEU A 13 48.92 14.70 5.10
C LEU A 13 48.17 13.41 4.71
N LEU A 14 48.86 12.45 4.09
CA LEU A 14 48.26 11.17 3.67
C LEU A 14 48.01 10.20 4.84
N THR A 15 48.68 10.39 5.98
CA THR A 15 48.50 9.55 7.18
C THR A 15 47.43 10.07 8.14
N SER A 16 46.76 11.18 7.80
CA SER A 16 45.75 11.81 8.65
C SER A 16 44.30 11.50 8.26
N LEU A 17 44.06 10.60 7.29
CA LEU A 17 42.71 10.17 6.98
C LEU A 17 42.16 9.31 8.13
N PRO A 18 41.08 9.71 8.80
CA PRO A 18 40.44 8.88 9.79
C PRO A 18 39.80 7.68 9.06
N LEU A 19 40.36 6.51 9.36
CA LEU A 19 39.72 5.22 9.16
C LEU A 19 38.46 5.16 10.04
N ALA A 20 37.32 4.88 9.41
CA ALA A 20 36.04 4.43 9.98
C ALA A 20 34.83 5.33 9.63
N ALA A 21 34.43 5.32 8.36
CA ALA A 21 33.02 5.41 8.04
C ALA A 21 32.44 4.00 8.17
N ALA A 22 32.07 3.62 9.40
CA ALA A 22 31.15 2.51 9.61
C ALA A 22 29.86 2.81 8.80
N PRO A 23 29.25 1.82 8.11
CA PRO A 23 27.97 2.05 7.48
C PRO A 23 26.99 2.50 8.56
N ALA A 24 26.46 3.71 8.41
CA ALA A 24 25.33 4.18 9.20
C ALA A 24 24.25 3.08 9.17
N PRO A 25 23.51 2.84 10.28
CA PRO A 25 22.42 1.88 10.27
C PRO A 25 21.50 2.26 9.11
N THR A 26 21.46 1.38 8.11
CA THR A 26 20.61 1.53 6.94
C THR A 26 19.20 1.72 7.45
N ALA A 27 18.64 2.91 7.26
CA ALA A 27 17.23 3.14 7.51
C ALA A 27 16.44 1.99 6.86
N PRO A 28 15.44 1.41 7.55
CA PRO A 28 14.67 0.31 7.00
C PRO A 28 14.18 0.71 5.60
N ALA A 29 14.46 -0.14 4.61
CA ALA A 29 14.12 0.14 3.23
C ALA A 29 12.65 0.53 3.14
N ALA A 30 12.37 1.71 2.59
CA ALA A 30 11.01 2.23 2.53
C ALA A 30 10.07 1.22 1.85
N PRO A 31 8.83 1.06 2.34
CA PRO A 31 7.84 0.21 1.71
C PRO A 31 7.75 0.48 0.20
N PRO A 32 7.67 -0.54 -0.68
CA PRO A 32 7.25 -0.30 -2.05
C PRO A 32 5.96 0.54 -2.06
N HIS A 33 5.93 1.56 -2.92
CA HIS A 33 4.87 2.57 -3.00
C HIS A 33 4.71 3.46 -1.75
N ALA A 34 5.74 3.60 -0.91
CA ALA A 34 5.71 4.49 0.26
C ALA A 34 5.34 5.96 -0.05
N ALA A 35 5.57 6.44 -1.28
CA ALA A 35 5.20 7.79 -1.70
C ALA A 35 3.68 8.06 -1.67
N PHE A 36 2.84 7.02 -1.65
CA PHE A 36 1.39 7.14 -1.54
C PHE A 36 0.89 7.10 -0.09
N LEU A 37 1.77 6.83 0.87
CA LEU A 37 1.42 6.89 2.27
C LEU A 37 1.30 8.36 2.71
N PRO A 38 0.31 8.70 3.56
CA PRO A 38 0.22 10.02 4.14
C PRO A 38 1.45 10.29 5.05
N PRO A 39 1.68 11.53 5.50
CA PRO A 39 2.63 11.82 6.57
C PRO A 39 2.35 11.01 7.85
N ASP A 40 3.40 10.66 8.61
CA ASP A 40 3.28 9.91 9.88
C ASP A 40 3.31 10.83 11.11
N ASP A 41 2.48 11.85 11.13
CA ASP A 41 2.56 12.91 12.16
C ASP A 41 2.38 12.38 13.59
N ALA A 42 1.64 11.28 13.74
CA ALA A 42 1.41 10.59 15.01
C ALA A 42 2.41 9.46 15.31
N GLY A 43 3.40 9.22 14.45
CA GLY A 43 4.43 8.19 14.64
C GLY A 43 3.89 6.76 14.72
N LEU A 44 2.76 6.47 14.04
CA LEU A 44 2.07 5.18 14.12
C LEU A 44 2.77 4.08 13.31
N ARG A 45 3.78 4.42 12.50
CA ARG A 45 4.47 3.49 11.60
C ARG A 45 5.96 3.37 11.90
N SER A 46 6.31 3.55 13.18
CA SER A 46 7.68 3.44 13.69
C SER A 46 8.25 2.02 13.63
N GLU A 47 7.39 1.00 13.68
CA GLU A 47 7.76 -0.41 13.63
C GLU A 47 7.63 -0.99 12.21
N GLN A 48 8.21 -2.17 11.97
CA GLN A 48 8.02 -2.88 10.71
C GLN A 48 6.57 -3.40 10.61
N PRO A 49 5.93 -3.31 9.43
CA PRO A 49 4.61 -3.89 9.23
C PRO A 49 4.60 -5.41 9.44
N ASP A 50 3.60 -5.92 10.15
CA ASP A 50 3.32 -7.37 10.28
C ASP A 50 2.94 -7.99 8.93
N GLN A 51 2.14 -7.25 8.16
CA GLN A 51 1.75 -7.64 6.81
C GLN A 51 1.94 -6.46 5.87
N GLN A 52 2.48 -6.77 4.71
CA GLN A 52 2.63 -5.82 3.63
C GLN A 52 2.27 -6.50 2.31
N VAL A 53 1.28 -5.95 1.63
CA VAL A 53 0.79 -6.45 0.35
C VAL A 53 0.68 -5.29 -0.63
N LEU A 54 1.23 -5.49 -1.83
CA LEU A 54 1.08 -4.57 -2.95
C LEU A 54 0.61 -5.38 -4.16
N LEU A 55 -0.57 -5.03 -4.67
CA LEU A 55 -1.23 -5.72 -5.77
C LEU A 55 -1.44 -4.75 -6.93
N GLN A 56 -1.14 -5.17 -8.16
CA GLN A 56 -1.51 -4.44 -9.36
C GLN A 56 -2.80 -5.01 -9.93
N VAL A 57 -3.82 -4.17 -10.10
CA VAL A 57 -5.13 -4.55 -10.63
C VAL A 57 -4.98 -4.96 -12.10
N VAL A 58 -5.58 -6.09 -12.47
CA VAL A 58 -5.65 -6.60 -13.85
C VAL A 58 -7.04 -6.46 -14.47
N ASP A 59 -8.09 -6.63 -13.67
CA ASP A 59 -9.48 -6.39 -14.09
C ASP A 59 -10.38 -6.20 -12.87
N PHE A 60 -11.61 -5.76 -13.14
CA PHE A 60 -12.63 -5.58 -12.13
C PHE A 60 -14.01 -5.99 -12.64
N SER A 61 -14.87 -6.36 -11.70
CA SER A 61 -16.31 -6.50 -11.88
C SER A 61 -17.06 -5.77 -10.78
N VAL A 62 -18.30 -5.41 -11.08
CA VAL A 62 -19.16 -4.62 -10.20
C VAL A 62 -20.46 -5.37 -9.98
N THR A 63 -20.85 -5.51 -8.73
CA THR A 63 -22.12 -6.12 -8.31
C THR A 63 -22.94 -5.09 -7.55
N LEU A 64 -24.13 -4.79 -8.08
CA LEU A 64 -25.16 -4.02 -7.41
C LEU A 64 -26.29 -4.97 -7.04
N GLY A 65 -26.40 -5.29 -5.75
CA GLY A 65 -27.38 -6.23 -5.24
C GLY A 65 -28.48 -5.54 -4.44
N ASN A 66 -29.64 -6.20 -4.39
CA ASN A 66 -30.67 -5.94 -3.39
C ASN A 66 -31.12 -7.30 -2.86
N GLN A 67 -30.90 -7.54 -1.56
CA GLN A 67 -31.23 -8.79 -0.91
C GLN A 67 -32.27 -8.55 0.17
N ARG A 68 -33.39 -9.27 0.05
CA ARG A 68 -34.36 -9.46 1.11
C ARG A 68 -34.01 -10.75 1.83
N GLN A 69 -33.50 -10.67 3.07
CA GLN A 69 -32.98 -11.84 3.77
C GLN A 69 -34.06 -12.86 4.16
N SER A 70 -35.27 -12.41 4.50
CA SER A 70 -36.36 -13.29 4.95
C SER A 70 -37.73 -12.63 4.79
N SER A 71 -38.79 -13.41 4.97
CA SER A 71 -40.17 -12.95 5.14
C SER A 71 -40.52 -12.54 6.58
N GLN A 72 -39.65 -12.82 7.56
CA GLN A 72 -39.85 -12.42 8.97
C GLN A 72 -39.62 -10.93 9.19
N GLN A 73 -40.49 -10.32 10.01
CA GLN A 73 -40.38 -8.93 10.43
C GLN A 73 -39.56 -8.80 11.71
N PRO A 74 -38.74 -7.73 11.87
CA PRO A 74 -38.52 -6.65 10.90
C PRO A 74 -37.69 -7.10 9.69
N ILE A 75 -38.12 -6.77 8.47
CA ILE A 75 -37.46 -7.19 7.23
C ILE A 75 -36.17 -6.37 7.03
N PRO A 76 -34.96 -6.95 7.20
CA PRO A 76 -33.73 -6.27 6.85
C PRO A 76 -33.60 -6.31 5.33
N ILE A 77 -33.65 -5.15 4.69
CA ILE A 77 -33.26 -5.00 3.28
C ILE A 77 -31.81 -4.57 3.27
N THR A 78 -30.95 -5.34 2.60
CA THR A 78 -29.55 -4.96 2.36
C THR A 78 -29.37 -4.67 0.89
N THR A 79 -28.72 -3.54 0.58
CA THR A 79 -28.37 -3.15 -0.79
C THR A 79 -26.85 -3.20 -0.97
N PRO A 80 -26.24 -4.41 -0.99
CA PRO A 80 -24.80 -4.52 -1.09
C PRO A 80 -24.31 -3.96 -2.43
N THR A 81 -23.36 -3.03 -2.34
CA THR A 81 -22.57 -2.59 -3.49
C THR A 81 -21.16 -3.13 -3.31
N LEU A 82 -20.71 -3.94 -4.26
CA LEU A 82 -19.42 -4.63 -4.23
C LEU A 82 -18.66 -4.37 -5.53
N VAL A 83 -17.40 -3.99 -5.42
CA VAL A 83 -16.46 -4.05 -6.53
C VAL A 83 -15.46 -5.16 -6.24
N LYS A 84 -15.33 -6.10 -7.16
CA LYS A 84 -14.34 -7.18 -7.09
C LYS A 84 -13.23 -6.91 -8.08
N LEU A 85 -11.99 -6.89 -7.61
CA LEU A 85 -10.81 -6.75 -8.45
C LEU A 85 -10.08 -8.10 -8.48
N ARG A 86 -9.54 -8.45 -9.65
CA ARG A 86 -8.44 -9.40 -9.73
C ARG A 86 -7.15 -8.60 -9.83
N ALA A 87 -6.16 -9.00 -9.06
CA ALA A 87 -4.89 -8.29 -8.99
C ALA A 87 -3.72 -9.27 -8.89
N LYS A 88 -2.57 -8.89 -9.41
CA LYS A 88 -1.33 -9.67 -9.30
C LYS A 88 -0.42 -9.07 -8.24
N PRO A 89 0.25 -9.87 -7.39
CA PRO A 89 1.23 -9.35 -6.44
C PRO A 89 2.42 -8.71 -7.16
N VAL A 90 2.92 -7.59 -6.65
CA VAL A 90 4.07 -6.83 -7.19
C VAL A 90 5.38 -7.15 -6.44
N SER A 91 5.39 -8.19 -5.60
CA SER A 91 6.57 -8.58 -4.85
C SER A 91 7.60 -9.28 -5.73
N LYS A 92 8.89 -9.21 -5.36
CA LYS A 92 9.98 -9.91 -6.08
C LYS A 92 9.82 -11.43 -6.10
N ALA A 93 9.04 -11.98 -5.17
CA ALA A 93 8.76 -13.41 -5.03
C ALA A 93 7.47 -13.85 -5.76
N ALA A 94 6.74 -12.91 -6.37
CA ALA A 94 5.50 -13.22 -7.09
C ALA A 94 5.79 -14.11 -8.29
N LYS A 95 5.10 -15.26 -8.41
CA LYS A 95 5.25 -16.15 -9.55
C LYS A 95 4.36 -15.67 -10.71
N PRO A 96 4.74 -15.93 -11.97
CA PRO A 96 3.86 -15.71 -13.11
C PRO A 96 2.54 -16.47 -12.91
N GLY A 97 1.41 -15.76 -12.98
CA GLY A 97 0.07 -16.33 -12.79
C GLY A 97 -0.48 -16.28 -11.37
N ASP A 98 0.29 -15.84 -10.37
CA ASP A 98 -0.24 -15.58 -9.03
C ASP A 98 -1.27 -14.44 -9.07
N LEU A 99 -2.50 -14.75 -8.65
CA LEU A 99 -3.58 -13.79 -8.53
C LEU A 99 -4.09 -13.72 -7.09
N SER A 100 -4.50 -12.51 -6.72
CA SER A 100 -5.18 -12.15 -5.48
C SER A 100 -6.54 -11.54 -5.83
N THR A 101 -7.50 -11.73 -4.94
CA THR A 101 -8.81 -11.08 -5.05
C THR A 101 -8.82 -9.86 -4.15
N VAL A 102 -9.34 -8.72 -4.65
CA VAL A 102 -9.64 -7.56 -3.81
C VAL A 102 -11.16 -7.36 -3.81
N LEU A 103 -11.77 -7.33 -2.62
CA LEU A 103 -13.18 -7.08 -2.43
C LEU A 103 -13.36 -5.71 -1.80
N ILE A 104 -14.06 -4.82 -2.50
CA ILE A 104 -14.35 -3.47 -2.03
C ILE A 104 -15.84 -3.38 -1.70
N HIS A 105 -16.15 -3.36 -0.42
CA HIS A 105 -17.51 -3.19 0.08
C HIS A 105 -17.82 -1.70 0.25
N PHE A 106 -19.00 -1.31 -0.20
CA PHE A 106 -19.51 0.05 -0.02
C PHE A 106 -20.66 0.02 0.98
N GLU A 107 -20.46 0.72 2.09
CA GLU A 107 -21.37 0.76 3.23
C GLU A 107 -22.07 2.12 3.32
N ALA A 108 -23.25 2.16 3.94
CA ALA A 108 -24.00 3.40 4.13
C ALA A 108 -23.17 4.46 4.90
N ASP A 109 -23.28 5.72 4.47
CA ASP A 109 -22.59 6.84 5.12
C ASP A 109 -23.03 6.99 6.59
N GLY A 110 -22.13 7.48 7.44
CA GLY A 110 -22.40 7.71 8.87
C GLY A 110 -22.22 6.50 9.78
N LYS A 111 -21.86 5.33 9.24
CA LYS A 111 -21.43 4.16 10.04
C LYS A 111 -19.90 4.07 10.13
N SER A 112 -19.41 3.59 11.26
CA SER A 112 -18.00 3.19 11.38
C SER A 112 -17.71 2.05 10.40
N LEU A 113 -16.70 2.24 9.55
CA LEU A 113 -16.28 1.24 8.58
C LEU A 113 -15.49 0.14 9.27
N LYS A 114 -15.62 -1.09 8.75
CA LYS A 114 -14.76 -2.21 9.17
C LYS A 114 -13.33 -1.93 8.72
N LYS A 115 -12.35 -2.34 9.54
CA LYS A 115 -10.93 -2.28 9.17
C LYS A 115 -10.70 -3.08 7.89
N ALA A 116 -9.81 -2.60 7.03
CA ALA A 116 -9.30 -3.42 5.93
C ALA A 116 -8.55 -4.62 6.49
N ALA A 117 -8.57 -5.74 5.76
CA ALA A 117 -7.92 -6.97 6.17
C ALA A 117 -7.44 -7.77 4.96
N TYR A 118 -6.29 -8.40 5.09
CA TYR A 118 -5.76 -9.33 4.10
C TYR A 118 -5.73 -10.74 4.68
N ASP A 119 -6.41 -11.67 4.00
CA ASP A 119 -6.31 -13.09 4.28
C ASP A 119 -5.28 -13.72 3.34
N ALA A 120 -4.18 -14.20 3.93
CA ALA A 120 -3.08 -14.82 3.19
C ALA A 120 -3.43 -16.22 2.65
N GLU A 121 -4.37 -16.94 3.27
CA GLU A 121 -4.79 -18.28 2.84
C GLU A 121 -5.62 -18.19 1.56
N SER A 122 -6.68 -17.37 1.57
CA SER A 122 -7.52 -17.15 0.38
C SER A 122 -6.93 -16.12 -0.59
N ARG A 123 -5.84 -15.43 -0.23
CA ARG A 123 -5.23 -14.32 -0.97
C ARG A 123 -6.26 -13.22 -1.28
N THR A 124 -7.09 -12.91 -0.29
CA THR A 124 -8.18 -11.94 -0.43
C THR A 124 -7.90 -10.69 0.41
N LEU A 125 -7.79 -9.54 -0.26
CA LEU A 125 -7.77 -8.23 0.39
C LEU A 125 -9.20 -7.68 0.45
N THR A 126 -9.66 -7.30 1.64
CA THR A 126 -10.98 -6.68 1.83
C THR A 126 -10.80 -5.21 2.20
N LEU A 127 -11.42 -4.33 1.41
CA LEU A 127 -11.49 -2.89 1.61
C LEU A 127 -12.94 -2.50 1.89
N ASN A 128 -13.13 -1.48 2.73
CA ASN A 128 -14.45 -0.96 3.05
C ASN A 128 -14.42 0.56 2.87
N TYR A 129 -15.30 1.07 2.01
CA TYR A 129 -15.46 2.49 1.75
C TYR A 129 -16.90 2.94 2.04
N PRO A 130 -17.12 4.22 2.34
CA PRO A 130 -18.47 4.75 2.39
C PRO A 130 -19.05 4.80 0.98
N LEU A 131 -20.38 4.65 0.87
CA LEU A 131 -21.09 4.59 -0.41
C LEU A 131 -20.84 5.83 -1.27
N SER A 132 -20.66 6.99 -0.65
CA SER A 132 -20.27 8.25 -1.31
C SER A 132 -18.98 8.15 -2.14
N GLN A 133 -18.05 7.24 -1.80
CA GLN A 133 -16.80 7.04 -2.55
C GLN A 133 -16.93 6.09 -3.75
N TYR A 134 -18.09 5.43 -3.93
CA TYR A 134 -18.29 4.46 -5.01
C TYR A 134 -17.96 5.02 -6.40
N ARG A 135 -18.39 6.25 -6.69
CA ARG A 135 -18.12 6.91 -7.98
C ARG A 135 -16.64 7.17 -8.17
N LEU A 136 -15.96 7.70 -7.15
CA LEU A 136 -14.51 7.97 -7.19
C LEU A 136 -13.70 6.69 -7.44
N VAL A 137 -14.07 5.58 -6.80
CA VAL A 137 -13.42 4.28 -7.03
C VAL A 137 -13.62 3.82 -8.47
N LEU A 138 -14.83 3.92 -9.02
CA LEU A 138 -15.08 3.55 -10.42
C LEU A 138 -14.33 4.45 -11.41
N ASP A 139 -14.26 5.75 -11.14
CA ASP A 139 -13.57 6.71 -12.00
C ASP A 139 -12.06 6.42 -12.00
N LEU A 140 -11.48 6.10 -10.84
CA LEU A 140 -10.10 5.64 -10.72
C LEU A 140 -9.86 4.37 -11.56
N LEU A 141 -10.76 3.37 -11.44
CA LEU A 141 -10.70 2.11 -12.19
C LEU A 141 -10.81 2.28 -13.71
N ARG A 142 -11.45 3.35 -14.17
CA ARG A 142 -11.68 3.63 -15.59
C ARG A 142 -10.65 4.57 -16.20
N ASN A 143 -9.76 5.17 -15.41
CA ASN A 143 -8.86 6.25 -15.84
C ASN A 143 -7.70 5.80 -16.77
N GLY A 144 -7.66 4.52 -17.17
CA GLY A 144 -6.74 3.96 -18.18
C GLY A 144 -5.28 3.79 -17.76
N GLY A 145 -4.89 4.27 -16.57
CA GLY A 145 -3.56 4.07 -15.98
C GLY A 145 -3.40 2.76 -15.21
N PRO A 146 -2.18 2.37 -14.83
CA PRO A 146 -1.97 1.23 -13.93
C PRO A 146 -2.51 1.55 -12.54
N ILE A 147 -3.23 0.62 -11.95
CA ILE A 147 -3.87 0.79 -10.64
C ILE A 147 -3.30 -0.22 -9.67
N TYR A 148 -3.06 0.23 -8.45
CA TYR A 148 -2.49 -0.57 -7.38
C TYR A 148 -3.37 -0.52 -6.15
N CYS A 149 -3.42 -1.64 -5.43
CA CYS A 149 -3.97 -1.74 -4.09
C CYS A 149 -2.80 -1.97 -3.14
N GLN A 150 -2.66 -1.12 -2.13
CA GLN A 150 -1.68 -1.30 -1.06
C GLN A 150 -2.38 -1.67 0.24
N PHE A 151 -1.77 -2.57 1.00
CA PHE A 151 -2.19 -2.93 2.35
C PHE A 151 -0.97 -3.06 3.25
N LEU A 152 -1.03 -2.41 4.41
CA LEU A 152 -0.04 -2.48 5.48
C LEU A 152 -0.77 -2.64 6.81
N SER A 153 -0.34 -3.59 7.63
CA SER A 153 -0.77 -3.69 9.03
C SER A 153 0.44 -3.65 9.95
N TYR A 154 0.31 -2.97 11.08
CA TYR A 154 1.37 -2.78 12.06
C TYR A 154 1.01 -3.45 13.40
N PRO A 155 2.00 -3.80 14.25
CA PRO A 155 1.77 -4.47 15.53
C PRO A 155 0.89 -3.68 16.50
N ASN A 156 0.94 -2.35 16.42
CA ASN A 156 0.08 -1.44 17.19
C ASN A 156 -1.39 -1.40 16.72
N GLY A 157 -1.75 -2.22 15.73
CA GLY A 157 -3.11 -2.31 15.18
C GLY A 157 -3.47 -1.20 14.18
N HIS A 158 -2.51 -0.34 13.82
CA HIS A 158 -2.65 0.61 12.72
C HIS A 158 -2.69 -0.15 11.39
N VAL A 159 -3.62 0.24 10.52
CA VAL A 159 -3.79 -0.35 9.21
C VAL A 159 -3.87 0.78 8.19
N TRP A 160 -3.08 0.65 7.14
CA TRP A 160 -3.21 1.47 5.94
C TRP A 160 -3.64 0.58 4.79
N ALA A 161 -4.69 1.00 4.08
CA ALA A 161 -5.14 0.31 2.89
C ALA A 161 -5.70 1.32 1.89
N ASP A 162 -5.26 1.23 0.64
CA ASP A 162 -5.64 2.17 -0.40
C ASP A 162 -5.87 1.53 -1.76
N LEU A 163 -6.39 2.36 -2.66
CA LEU A 163 -6.44 2.14 -4.08
C LEU A 163 -5.90 3.41 -4.74
N HIS A 164 -4.86 3.30 -5.57
CA HIS A 164 -4.24 4.47 -6.19
C HIS A 164 -3.80 4.20 -7.64
N LEU A 165 -3.71 5.29 -8.41
CA LEU A 165 -3.09 5.27 -9.72
C LEU A 165 -1.57 5.32 -9.57
N GLY A 166 -0.87 4.50 -10.35
CA GLY A 166 0.53 4.73 -10.63
C GLY A 166 0.73 6.01 -11.45
N PRO A 167 1.98 6.41 -11.71
CA PRO A 167 2.28 7.59 -12.51
C PRO A 167 1.60 7.53 -13.89
N VAL A 168 0.72 8.49 -14.18
CA VAL A 168 0.08 8.67 -15.49
C VAL A 168 0.75 9.84 -16.20
N ARG A 169 1.18 9.63 -17.45
CA ARG A 169 1.69 10.72 -18.29
C ARG A 169 0.53 11.56 -18.79
N VAL A 170 0.51 12.83 -18.41
CA VAL A 170 -0.40 13.83 -18.99
C VAL A 170 0.06 14.09 -20.43
N ARG A 171 -0.88 14.07 -21.37
CA ARG A 171 -0.64 14.38 -22.79
C ARG A 171 -1.04 15.81 -23.08
#